data_AF-A0AAE5JAJ9-F1
#
_entry.id   AF-A0AAE5JAJ9-F1
#
_cell.length_a   1.000
_cell.length_b   1.000
_cell.length_c   1.000
_cell.angle_alpha   90.00
_cell.angle_beta   90.00
_cell.angle_gamma   90.00
#
_symmetry.space_group_name_H-M   'P 1'
#
loop_
_entity.id
_entity.type
_entity.pdbx_description
1 polymer ?
#
loop_
_entity_poly.entity_id
_entity_poly.type
_entity_poly.pdbx_seq_one_letter_code
_entity_poly.pdbx_strand_id
1 'polypeptide(L)'
;MLSQTEIKHYDFWRKVIEQLHLGKTARTEFMACVIGDWLWDINPGGNGLGAKEISETWGGVGKYHEWLLKTMDQKKKMLEQMGKYFDNHKSEIMDLLDGENIEYISDFSAEIYYEKLAGTVF
;
A
#
# COMPACT_ATOMS: atom_id res chain seq x y z
N MET A 1 5.73 8.98 -18.04
CA MET A 1 6.98 8.17 -18.05
C MET A 1 7.60 8.32 -16.68
N LEU A 2 7.99 7.21 -16.04
CA LEU A 2 8.57 7.24 -14.70
C LEU A 2 9.96 7.90 -14.68
N SER A 3 10.27 8.62 -13.61
CA SER A 3 11.61 9.11 -13.28
C SER A 3 12.54 7.95 -12.88
N GLN A 4 13.85 8.17 -12.90
CA GLN A 4 14.81 7.15 -12.45
C GLN A 4 14.62 6.75 -10.98
N THR A 5 14.17 7.68 -10.14
CA THR A 5 13.87 7.42 -8.72
C THR A 5 12.65 6.54 -8.60
N GLU A 6 11.57 6.86 -9.32
CA GLU A 6 10.35 6.05 -9.36
C GLU A 6 10.62 4.62 -9.85
N ILE A 7 11.41 4.45 -10.92
CA ILE A 7 11.79 3.12 -11.44
C ILE A 7 12.52 2.30 -10.36
N LYS A 8 13.46 2.92 -9.63
CA LYS A 8 14.19 2.22 -8.55
C LYS A 8 13.27 1.77 -7.42
N HIS A 9 12.31 2.60 -7.03
CA HIS A 9 11.30 2.20 -6.05
C HIS A 9 10.41 1.08 -6.57
N TYR A 10 9.92 1.24 -7.80
CA TYR A 10 9.08 0.25 -8.46
C TYR A 10 9.73 -1.13 -8.49
N ASP A 11 10.98 -1.21 -8.96
CA ASP A 11 11.73 -2.46 -9.04
C ASP A 11 12.03 -3.09 -7.68
N PHE A 12 12.33 -2.26 -6.67
CA PHE A 12 12.56 -2.76 -5.31
C PHE A 12 11.28 -3.36 -4.73
N TRP A 13 10.18 -2.61 -4.74
CA TRP A 13 8.93 -3.00 -4.11
C TRP A 13 8.25 -4.17 -4.82
N ARG A 14 8.38 -4.27 -6.15
CA ARG A 14 7.94 -5.46 -6.90
C ARG A 14 8.62 -6.74 -6.38
N LYS A 15 9.93 -6.70 -6.13
CA LYS A 15 10.65 -7.85 -5.54
C LYS A 15 10.17 -8.16 -4.12
N VAL A 16 9.82 -7.13 -3.34
CA VAL A 16 9.27 -7.33 -1.99
C VAL A 16 7.91 -8.03 -2.06
N ILE A 17 7.02 -7.61 -2.96
CA ILE A 17 5.74 -8.28 -3.22
C ILE A 17 5.95 -9.76 -3.56
N GLU A 18 6.88 -10.05 -4.49
CA GLU A 18 7.22 -11.43 -4.85
C GLU A 18 7.63 -12.27 -3.62
N GLN A 19 8.42 -11.70 -2.70
CA GLN A 19 8.81 -12.39 -1.46
C GLN A 19 7.63 -12.55 -0.47
N LEU A 20 6.74 -11.56 -0.38
CA LEU A 20 5.59 -11.61 0.53
C LEU A 20 4.58 -12.69 0.12
N HIS A 21 4.31 -12.86 -1.17
CA HIS A 21 3.42 -13.92 -1.65
C HIS A 21 3.93 -15.33 -1.34
N LEU A 22 5.25 -15.53 -1.15
CA LEU A 22 5.79 -16.81 -0.70
C LEU A 22 5.34 -17.18 0.72
N GLY A 23 5.00 -16.19 1.54
CA GLY A 23 4.53 -16.39 2.91
C GLY A 23 3.16 -17.04 2.99
N LYS A 24 2.28 -16.83 1.99
CA LYS A 24 0.93 -17.41 1.90
C LYS A 24 0.09 -17.26 3.18
N THR A 25 0.18 -16.10 3.82
CA THR A 25 -0.64 -15.74 4.98
C THR A 25 -1.46 -14.50 4.67
N ALA A 26 -2.60 -14.34 5.32
CA ALA A 26 -3.39 -13.10 5.23
C ALA A 26 -2.55 -11.85 5.56
N ARG A 27 -1.60 -11.97 6.51
CA ARG A 27 -0.68 -10.88 6.85
C ARG A 27 0.23 -10.49 5.70
N THR A 28 0.88 -11.46 5.08
CA THR A 28 1.81 -11.20 3.98
C THR A 28 1.09 -10.77 2.71
N GLU A 29 -0.10 -11.31 2.46
CA GLU A 29 -0.95 -10.91 1.34
C GLU A 29 -1.45 -9.48 1.53
N PHE A 30 -1.90 -9.11 2.73
CA PHE A 30 -2.27 -7.73 3.06
C PHE A 30 -1.13 -6.75 2.81
N MET A 31 0.08 -7.09 3.28
CA MET A 31 1.25 -6.27 3.01
C MET A 31 1.55 -6.16 1.50
N ALA A 32 1.40 -7.24 0.75
CA ALA A 32 1.62 -7.26 -0.69
C ALA A 32 0.61 -6.37 -1.45
N CYS A 33 -0.69 -6.46 -1.10
CA CYS A 33 -1.74 -5.63 -1.69
C CYS A 33 -1.52 -4.15 -1.42
N VAL A 34 -1.20 -3.76 -0.18
CA VAL A 34 -0.90 -2.35 0.15
C VAL A 34 0.28 -1.81 -0.67
N ILE A 35 1.35 -2.60 -0.84
CA ILE A 35 2.48 -2.18 -1.68
C ILE A 35 2.06 -2.14 -3.16
N GLY A 36 1.21 -3.07 -3.61
CA GLY A 36 0.65 -3.09 -4.95
C GLY A 36 -0.11 -1.81 -5.29
N ASP A 37 -0.96 -1.35 -4.37
CA ASP A 37 -1.70 -0.09 -4.49
C ASP A 37 -0.74 1.10 -4.66
N TRP A 38 0.36 1.13 -3.92
CA TRP A 38 1.37 2.17 -4.08
C TRP A 38 2.09 2.13 -5.43
N LEU A 39 2.41 0.93 -5.90
CA LEU A 39 3.06 0.74 -7.21
C LEU A 39 2.15 1.19 -8.34
N TRP A 40 0.84 0.96 -8.18
CA TRP A 40 -0.19 1.44 -9.06
C TRP A 40 -0.21 2.98 -9.10
N ASP A 41 -0.17 3.62 -7.92
CA ASP A 41 -0.25 5.08 -7.78
C ASP A 41 1.00 5.83 -8.25
N ILE A 42 2.20 5.26 -8.08
CA ILE A 42 3.41 5.89 -8.64
C ILE A 42 3.50 5.75 -10.16
N ASN A 43 2.67 4.89 -10.78
CA ASN A 43 2.63 4.71 -12.22
C ASN A 43 1.61 5.69 -12.84
N PRO A 44 2.05 6.82 -13.42
CA PRO A 44 1.16 7.90 -13.88
C PRO A 44 0.27 7.51 -15.07
N GLY A 45 0.43 6.30 -15.63
CA GLY A 45 -0.45 5.75 -16.66
C GLY A 45 -1.71 5.06 -16.11
N GLY A 46 -1.79 4.85 -14.80
CA GLY A 46 -2.84 4.08 -14.12
C GLY A 46 -3.70 4.92 -13.18
N ASN A 47 -4.02 6.18 -13.51
CA ASN A 47 -4.93 7.01 -12.69
C ASN A 47 -6.36 6.43 -12.71
N GLY A 48 -6.57 5.38 -11.93
CA GLY A 48 -7.85 4.72 -11.66
C GLY A 48 -8.51 5.23 -10.38
N LEU A 49 -7.81 6.00 -9.55
CA LEU A 49 -8.37 6.63 -8.36
C LEU A 49 -8.68 8.11 -8.62
N GLY A 50 -9.80 8.56 -8.06
CA GLY A 50 -10.31 9.90 -8.27
C GLY A 50 -9.32 10.94 -7.77
N ALA A 51 -8.93 11.85 -8.67
CA ALA A 51 -8.12 13.01 -8.32
C ALA A 51 -8.75 13.87 -7.19
N LYS A 52 -10.04 13.67 -6.92
CA LYS A 52 -10.81 14.32 -5.87
C LYS A 52 -10.41 13.83 -4.47
N GLU A 53 -10.47 12.51 -4.20
CA GLU A 53 -10.11 11.95 -2.89
C GLU A 53 -8.66 12.30 -2.51
N ILE A 54 -7.75 12.17 -3.49
CA ILE A 54 -6.34 12.54 -3.30
C ILE A 54 -6.20 14.03 -2.97
N SER A 55 -6.95 14.89 -3.66
CA SER A 55 -6.87 16.34 -3.44
C SER A 55 -7.44 16.75 -2.09
N GLU A 56 -8.51 16.12 -1.62
CA GLU A 56 -9.14 16.40 -0.32
C GLU A 56 -8.24 15.95 0.86
N THR A 57 -7.62 14.78 0.75
CA THR A 57 -6.77 14.23 1.82
C THR A 57 -5.38 14.88 1.86
N TRP A 58 -4.76 15.12 0.70
CA TRP A 58 -3.35 15.52 0.62
C TRP A 58 -3.14 16.97 0.18
N GLY A 59 -4.20 17.68 -0.17
CA GLY A 59 -4.12 19.03 -0.72
C GLY A 59 -3.53 19.07 -2.14
N GLY A 60 -3.61 17.96 -2.87
CA GLY A 60 -3.30 17.85 -4.30
C GLY A 60 -2.47 16.61 -4.68
N VAL A 61 -2.60 16.17 -5.93
CA VAL A 61 -1.92 14.99 -6.49
C VAL A 61 -0.39 15.09 -6.39
N GLY A 62 0.19 16.28 -6.61
CA GLY A 62 1.65 16.46 -6.49
C GLY A 62 2.17 16.22 -5.07
N LYS A 63 1.45 16.69 -4.05
CA LYS A 63 1.81 16.47 -2.64
C LYS A 63 1.65 15.01 -2.23
N TYR A 64 0.60 14.35 -2.72
CA TYR A 64 0.42 12.91 -2.54
C TYR A 64 1.61 12.15 -3.14
N HIS A 65 1.99 12.47 -4.37
CA HIS A 65 3.12 11.83 -5.05
C HIS A 65 4.45 12.04 -4.32
N GLU A 66 4.73 13.26 -3.86
CA GLU A 66 5.91 13.57 -3.04
C GLU A 66 5.92 12.78 -1.72
N TRP A 67 4.77 12.70 -1.05
CA TRP A 67 4.61 11.92 0.17
C TRP A 67 4.83 10.43 -0.09
N LEU A 68 4.27 9.90 -1.18
CA LEU A 68 4.38 8.50 -1.57
C LEU A 68 5.84 8.12 -1.82
N LEU A 69 6.58 8.92 -2.59
CA LEU A 69 8.01 8.72 -2.84
C LEU A 69 8.84 8.74 -1.56
N LYS A 70 8.59 9.73 -0.69
CA LYS A 70 9.28 9.83 0.61
C LYS A 70 8.97 8.62 1.52
N THR A 71 7.76 8.11 1.45
CA THR A 71 7.33 6.93 2.21
C THR A 71 8.01 5.66 1.68
N MET A 72 8.12 5.52 0.37
CA MET A 72 8.83 4.42 -0.29
C MET A 72 10.33 4.37 -0.01
N ASP A 73 10.95 5.48 0.41
CA ASP A 73 12.33 5.52 0.91
C ASP A 73 12.46 4.88 2.31
N GLN A 74 11.41 4.92 3.12
CA GLN A 74 11.39 4.43 4.51
C GLN A 74 11.03 2.93 4.61
N LYS A 75 11.65 2.12 3.75
CA LYS A 75 11.29 0.70 3.50
C LYS A 75 11.04 -0.13 4.77
N LYS A 76 12.00 -0.10 5.70
CA LYS A 76 11.92 -0.87 6.95
C LYS A 76 10.75 -0.41 7.83
N LYS A 77 10.63 0.90 8.06
CA LYS A 77 9.55 1.50 8.87
C LYS A 77 8.19 1.12 8.29
N MET A 78 8.04 1.16 6.97
CA MET A 78 6.79 0.80 6.31
C MET A 78 6.40 -0.66 6.48
N LEU A 79 7.33 -1.59 6.26
CA LEU A 79 7.05 -3.01 6.48
C LEU A 79 6.66 -3.31 7.93
N GLU A 80 7.32 -2.66 8.89
CA GLU A 80 6.99 -2.77 10.32
C GLU A 80 5.60 -2.21 10.63
N GLN A 81 5.24 -1.05 10.08
CA GLN A 81 3.95 -0.41 10.30
C GLN A 81 2.78 -1.18 9.67
N MET A 82 2.93 -1.67 8.43
CA MET A 82 1.92 -2.53 7.80
C MET A 82 1.70 -3.81 8.61
N GLY A 83 2.79 -4.44 9.03
CA GLY A 83 2.74 -5.64 9.86
C GLY A 83 2.02 -5.38 11.19
N LYS A 84 2.41 -4.32 11.90
CA LYS A 84 1.79 -3.92 13.17
C LYS A 84 0.31 -3.58 13.01
N TYR A 85 -0.05 -2.88 11.93
CA TYR A 85 -1.43 -2.56 11.64
C TYR A 85 -2.25 -3.85 11.44
N PHE A 86 -1.77 -4.77 10.60
CA PHE A 86 -2.44 -6.05 10.41
C PHE A 86 -2.60 -6.79 11.74
N ASP A 87 -1.54 -6.87 12.54
CA ASP A 87 -1.55 -7.60 13.82
C ASP A 87 -2.57 -6.99 14.81
N ASN A 88 -2.71 -5.65 14.82
CA ASN A 88 -3.68 -4.93 15.66
C ASN A 88 -5.13 -5.06 15.18
N HIS A 89 -5.34 -5.14 13.86
CA HIS A 89 -6.67 -5.18 13.22
C HIS A 89 -7.02 -6.57 12.70
N LYS A 90 -6.29 -7.60 13.14
CA LYS A 90 -6.42 -8.95 12.59
C LYS A 90 -7.86 -9.46 12.64
N SER A 91 -8.58 -9.28 13.75
CA SER A 91 -9.97 -9.76 13.84
C SER A 91 -10.84 -9.11 12.77
N GLU A 92 -10.82 -7.77 12.67
CA GLU A 92 -11.61 -7.01 11.71
C GLU A 92 -11.29 -7.42 10.26
N ILE A 93 -9.99 -7.55 9.95
CA ILE A 93 -9.52 -7.99 8.63
C ILE A 93 -9.99 -9.41 8.32
N MET A 94 -9.85 -10.33 9.28
CA MET A 94 -10.25 -11.73 9.07
C MET A 94 -11.78 -11.88 8.99
N ASP A 95 -12.54 -11.04 9.70
CA ASP A 95 -14.00 -11.00 9.65
C ASP A 95 -14.49 -10.51 8.27
N LEU A 96 -13.82 -9.51 7.68
CA LEU A 96 -14.09 -9.04 6.32
C LEU A 96 -13.81 -10.08 5.24
N LEU A 97 -12.91 -11.04 5.51
CA LEU A 97 -12.51 -12.09 4.57
C LEU A 97 -13.44 -13.31 4.56
N ASP A 98 -14.54 -13.30 5.34
CA ASP A 98 -15.51 -14.40 5.47
C ASP A 98 -14.85 -15.80 5.54
N GLY A 99 -13.79 -15.91 6.34
CA GLY A 99 -13.00 -17.13 6.49
C GLY A 99 -11.87 -17.27 5.47
N GLU A 100 -10.67 -16.82 5.85
CA GLU A 100 -9.34 -17.11 5.28
C GLU A 100 -9.15 -17.00 3.75
N ASN A 101 -10.13 -16.54 2.96
CA ASN A 101 -9.93 -16.38 1.53
C ASN A 101 -9.13 -15.09 1.26
N ILE A 102 -7.81 -15.27 1.26
CA ILE A 102 -6.82 -14.23 1.05
C ILE A 102 -6.98 -13.48 -0.28
N GLU A 103 -7.72 -14.03 -1.26
CA GLU A 103 -7.96 -13.37 -2.55
C GLU A 103 -8.81 -12.09 -2.42
N TYR A 104 -9.62 -11.96 -1.36
CA TYR A 104 -10.43 -10.75 -1.11
C TYR A 104 -9.68 -9.64 -0.37
N ILE A 105 -8.41 -9.85 0.00
CA ILE A 105 -7.61 -8.85 0.71
C ILE A 105 -7.40 -7.57 -0.11
N SER A 106 -7.31 -7.71 -1.43
CA SER A 106 -7.18 -6.56 -2.34
C SER A 106 -8.37 -5.63 -2.33
N ASP A 107 -9.56 -6.13 -1.95
CA ASP A 107 -10.81 -5.36 -2.05
C ASP A 107 -10.90 -4.25 -1.00
N PHE A 108 -10.09 -4.29 0.06
CA PHE A 108 -10.08 -3.29 1.13
C PHE A 108 -8.69 -2.74 1.48
N SER A 109 -7.59 -3.27 0.89
CA SER A 109 -6.23 -2.81 1.20
C SER A 109 -6.03 -1.31 0.94
N ALA A 110 -6.63 -0.81 -0.16
CA ALA A 110 -6.56 0.58 -0.55
C ALA A 110 -7.23 1.49 0.50
N GLU A 111 -8.43 1.15 0.98
CA GLU A 111 -9.16 1.94 1.98
C GLU A 111 -8.35 2.09 3.28
N ILE A 112 -7.79 0.97 3.77
CA ILE A 112 -6.97 0.95 4.97
C ILE A 112 -5.69 1.78 4.81
N TYR A 113 -5.05 1.67 3.64
CA TYR A 113 -3.89 2.47 3.30
C TYR A 113 -4.19 3.97 3.36
N TYR A 114 -5.25 4.40 2.69
CA TYR A 114 -5.61 5.81 2.55
C TYR A 114 -6.12 6.44 3.84
N GLU A 115 -6.98 5.74 4.58
CA GLU A 115 -7.62 6.31 5.76
C GLU A 115 -6.77 6.22 7.03
N LYS A 116 -5.98 5.15 7.17
CA LYS A 116 -5.43 4.76 8.48
C LYS A 116 -3.91 4.64 8.48
N LEU A 117 -3.29 4.07 7.44
CA LEU A 117 -1.84 3.96 7.40
C LEU A 117 -1.18 5.30 7.08
N ALA A 118 -1.71 6.06 6.10
CA ALA A 118 -1.19 7.35 5.69
C ALA A 118 -0.93 8.35 6.85
N GLY A 119 -1.81 8.37 7.86
CA GLY A 119 -1.71 9.22 9.05
C GLY A 119 -0.75 8.73 10.15
N THR A 120 -0.30 7.47 10.09
CA THR A 120 0.53 6.83 11.13
C THR A 120 2.00 6.68 10.74
N VAL A 121 2.37 7.02 9.50
CA VAL A 121 3.74 6.96 8.98
C VAL A 121 4.65 8.09 9.50
N PHE A 122 4.11 9.01 10.32
CA PHE A 122 4.89 10.00 11.07
C PHE A 122 5.41 9.43 12.40
#